data_AF-A0A9P3GRR7-F1
#
_entry.id   AF-A0A9P3GRR7-F1
#
_cell.length_a   1.000
_cell.length_b   1.000
_cell.length_c   1.000
_cell.angle_alpha   90.00
_cell.angle_beta   90.00
_cell.angle_gamma   90.00
#
_symmetry.space_group_name_H-M   'P 1'
#
loop_
_entity.id
_entity.type
_entity.pdbx_description
1 polymer ?
#
loop_
_entity_poly.entity_id
_entity_poly.type
_entity_poly.pdbx_seq_one_letter_code
_entity_poly.pdbx_strand_id
1 'polypeptide(L)'
;MDEDDVILQEDLRLLYENLDVTFALLSLVAYEFLVTVDQEMFCVWKKKLTATSLLLLATRWLMVLGPLVGSVLWPLDWCRPVVTLTAVLYFMTLTVIAAVYALRIYALWQGTSFKWIFAALVFALSFVPVATNIFAQVHTVTEVDSIGPLLNCNAWINAPAKLNEDALPDPEQRHRRRRPRPGAHVGQVVPAVPPDAAARLAFVRRHDPTSRWDAVLRRAAGHEHPPADHLHRERSLRRRRHRCSAPIHASRARAALHAEPALVGPADRPLQRRGCEHERRTRRALSGRTRGY
;
A
#
# COMPACT_ATOMS: atom_id res chain seq x y z
N MET A 1 -44.17 15.57 -0.84
CA MET A 1 -42.87 14.92 -0.89
C MET A 1 -42.29 15.20 0.47
N ASP A 2 -42.40 14.23 1.35
CA ASP A 2 -42.07 14.39 2.76
C ASP A 2 -40.54 14.44 2.91
N GLU A 3 -40.04 15.13 3.93
CA GLU A 3 -38.60 15.23 4.19
C GLU A 3 -37.94 13.84 4.32
N ASP A 4 -38.70 12.84 4.77
CA ASP A 4 -38.28 11.45 4.90
C ASP A 4 -37.96 10.78 3.54
N ASP A 5 -38.68 11.13 2.47
CA ASP A 5 -38.44 10.56 1.13
C ASP A 5 -37.12 11.07 0.53
N VAL A 6 -36.78 12.33 0.82
CA VAL A 6 -35.56 12.99 0.31
C VAL A 6 -34.32 12.37 0.97
N ILE A 7 -34.37 12.12 2.28
CA ILE A 7 -33.29 11.50 3.03
C ILE A 7 -33.04 10.07 2.51
N LEU A 8 -34.12 9.30 2.32
CA LEU A 8 -34.02 7.93 1.83
C LEU A 8 -33.40 7.84 0.42
N GLN A 9 -33.71 8.81 -0.44
CA GLN A 9 -33.17 8.86 -1.80
C GLN A 9 -31.67 9.20 -1.84
N GLU A 10 -31.20 10.06 -0.93
CA GLU A 10 -29.79 10.42 -0.83
C GLU A 10 -28.95 9.26 -0.27
N ASP A 11 -29.46 8.57 0.76
CA ASP A 11 -28.82 7.39 1.33
C ASP A 11 -28.69 6.24 0.31
N LEU A 12 -29.75 6.00 -0.49
CA LEU A 12 -29.73 4.95 -1.52
C LEU A 12 -28.67 5.23 -2.60
N ARG A 13 -28.49 6.51 -2.96
CA ARG A 13 -27.50 6.92 -3.95
C ARG A 13 -26.08 6.72 -3.43
N LEU A 14 -25.80 7.10 -2.19
CA LEU A 14 -24.51 6.86 -1.55
C LEU A 14 -24.21 5.36 -1.44
N LEU A 15 -25.21 4.54 -1.12
CA LEU A 15 -25.08 3.08 -1.09
C LEU A 15 -24.71 2.53 -2.49
N TYR A 16 -25.37 3.00 -3.54
CA TYR A 16 -25.14 2.55 -4.90
C TYR A 16 -23.73 2.93 -5.40
N GLU A 17 -23.28 4.15 -5.14
CA GLU A 17 -21.94 4.61 -5.55
C GLU A 17 -20.82 3.84 -4.85
N ASN A 18 -20.99 3.49 -3.57
CA ASN A 18 -20.01 2.69 -2.82
C ASN A 18 -19.98 1.22 -3.27
N LEU A 19 -21.13 0.67 -3.66
CA LEU A 19 -21.25 -0.71 -4.10
C LEU A 19 -20.48 -0.93 -5.41
N ASP A 20 -20.63 -0.03 -6.38
CA ASP A 20 -20.00 -0.14 -7.70
C ASP A 20 -18.46 -0.08 -7.61
N VAL A 21 -17.91 0.84 -6.81
CA VAL A 21 -16.47 0.95 -6.58
C VAL A 21 -15.91 -0.31 -5.92
N THR A 22 -16.62 -0.89 -4.95
CA THR A 22 -16.18 -2.09 -4.25
C THR A 22 -16.12 -3.29 -5.19
N PHE A 23 -17.14 -3.48 -6.03
CA PHE A 23 -17.15 -4.56 -7.03
C PHE A 23 -16.12 -4.35 -8.13
N ALA A 24 -15.91 -3.11 -8.59
CA ALA A 24 -14.86 -2.78 -9.54
C ALA A 24 -13.47 -3.15 -8.98
N LEU A 25 -13.17 -2.75 -7.74
CA LEU A 25 -11.92 -3.09 -7.06
C LEU A 25 -11.77 -4.60 -6.84
N LEU A 26 -12.85 -5.28 -6.41
CA LEU A 26 -12.83 -6.73 -6.21
C LEU A 26 -12.60 -7.46 -7.54
N SER A 27 -13.21 -7.00 -8.64
CA SER A 27 -13.00 -7.58 -9.97
C SER A 27 -11.56 -7.42 -10.44
N LEU A 28 -10.94 -6.26 -10.18
CA LEU A 28 -9.55 -5.98 -10.52
C LEU A 28 -8.60 -6.86 -9.70
N VAL A 29 -8.82 -6.95 -8.38
CA VAL A 29 -8.04 -7.80 -7.48
C VAL A 29 -8.19 -9.28 -7.85
N ALA A 30 -9.40 -9.74 -8.17
CA ALA A 30 -9.65 -11.10 -8.62
C ALA A 30 -8.98 -11.39 -9.97
N TYR A 31 -9.05 -10.46 -10.93
CA TYR A 31 -8.36 -10.58 -12.22
C TYR A 31 -6.84 -10.69 -12.04
N GLU A 32 -6.25 -9.79 -11.26
CA GLU A 32 -4.82 -9.86 -10.94
C GLU A 32 -4.47 -11.17 -10.23
N PHE A 33 -5.34 -11.65 -9.32
CA PHE A 33 -5.14 -12.93 -8.64
C PHE A 33 -5.13 -14.12 -9.61
N LEU A 34 -6.09 -14.18 -10.54
CA LEU A 34 -6.21 -15.27 -11.52
C LEU A 34 -5.02 -15.32 -12.48
N VAL A 35 -4.58 -14.18 -13.02
CA VAL A 35 -3.38 -14.11 -13.87
C VAL A 35 -2.12 -14.49 -13.07
N THR A 36 -2.17 -14.16 -11.78
CA THR A 36 -1.23 -14.48 -10.71
C THR A 36 -0.95 -15.97 -10.46
N VAL A 37 -2.02 -16.74 -10.39
CA VAL A 37 -2.07 -17.95 -9.56
C VAL A 37 -1.17 -19.06 -10.09
N ASP A 38 -1.05 -19.22 -11.40
CA ASP A 38 -0.25 -20.28 -12.01
C ASP A 38 1.25 -20.11 -11.72
N GLN A 39 1.74 -18.87 -11.83
CA GLN A 39 3.13 -18.55 -11.53
C GLN A 39 3.43 -18.76 -10.06
N GLU A 40 2.48 -18.43 -9.19
CA GLU A 40 2.61 -18.62 -7.75
C GLU A 40 2.57 -20.08 -7.35
N MET A 41 1.62 -20.85 -7.88
CA MET A 41 1.56 -22.28 -7.64
C MET A 41 2.86 -22.95 -8.07
N PHE A 42 3.38 -22.60 -9.23
CA PHE A 42 4.67 -23.13 -9.69
C PHE A 42 5.83 -22.72 -8.77
N CYS A 43 5.88 -21.46 -8.33
CA CYS A 43 6.97 -20.96 -7.48
C CYS A 43 6.92 -21.49 -6.04
N VAL A 44 5.72 -21.60 -5.46
CA VAL A 44 5.49 -21.96 -4.07
C VAL A 44 5.53 -23.47 -3.88
N TRP A 45 4.89 -24.24 -4.77
CA TRP A 45 4.71 -25.68 -4.57
C TRP A 45 5.91 -26.50 -5.06
N LYS A 46 6.69 -25.99 -6.01
CA LYS A 46 7.90 -26.69 -6.51
C LYS A 46 9.19 -26.29 -5.81
N LYS A 47 9.21 -25.22 -5.00
CA LYS A 47 10.41 -24.77 -4.27
C LYS A 47 10.25 -24.93 -2.76
N LYS A 48 11.39 -24.90 -2.06
CA LYS A 48 11.41 -24.86 -0.60
C LYS A 48 10.70 -23.58 -0.14
N LEU A 49 9.67 -23.73 0.69
CA LEU A 49 8.96 -22.60 1.31
C LEU A 49 9.96 -21.72 2.07
N THR A 50 10.17 -20.51 1.59
CA THR A 50 10.97 -19.48 2.27
C THR A 50 10.05 -18.50 2.98
N ALA A 51 10.56 -17.83 4.02
CA ALA A 51 9.79 -16.79 4.72
C ALA A 51 9.30 -15.69 3.75
N THR A 52 10.11 -15.31 2.76
CA THR A 52 9.71 -14.35 1.72
C THR A 52 8.57 -14.87 0.84
N SER A 53 8.60 -16.16 0.49
CA SER A 53 7.51 -16.79 -0.26
C SER A 53 6.21 -16.80 0.53
N LEU A 54 6.28 -17.13 1.82
CA LEU A 54 5.11 -17.10 2.72
C LEU A 54 4.56 -15.69 2.89
N LEU A 55 5.42 -14.69 3.01
CA LEU A 55 5.04 -13.29 3.15
C LEU A 55 4.31 -12.76 1.89
N LEU A 56 4.82 -13.08 0.71
CA LEU A 56 4.17 -12.73 -0.57
C LEU A 56 2.81 -13.41 -0.70
N LEU A 57 2.74 -14.71 -0.39
CA LEU A 57 1.51 -15.48 -0.40
C LEU A 57 0.48 -14.88 0.57
N ALA A 58 0.89 -14.61 1.81
CA ALA A 58 0.03 -13.99 2.82
C ALA A 58 -0.49 -12.63 2.36
N THR A 59 0.37 -11.77 1.80
CA THR A 59 -0.04 -10.44 1.31
C THR A 59 -1.15 -10.57 0.28
N ARG A 60 -0.99 -11.49 -0.67
CA ARG A 60 -1.93 -11.66 -1.77
C ARG A 60 -3.27 -12.24 -1.33
N TRP A 61 -3.25 -13.29 -0.51
CA TRP A 61 -4.47 -13.90 0.00
C TRP A 61 -5.24 -12.94 0.91
N LEU A 62 -4.56 -12.15 1.74
CA LEU A 62 -5.21 -11.16 2.60
C LEU A 62 -5.90 -10.04 1.79
N MET A 63 -5.30 -9.59 0.68
CA MET A 63 -5.92 -8.59 -0.21
C MET A 63 -7.19 -9.10 -0.90
N VAL A 64 -7.29 -10.40 -1.18
CA VAL A 64 -8.50 -11.01 -1.77
C VAL A 64 -9.54 -11.32 -0.69
N LEU A 65 -9.10 -11.90 0.44
CA LEU A 65 -9.99 -12.36 1.50
C LEU A 65 -10.73 -11.22 2.19
N GLY A 66 -10.12 -10.05 2.38
CA GLY A 66 -10.76 -8.91 3.03
C GLY A 66 -12.05 -8.46 2.33
N PRO A 67 -11.97 -8.03 1.06
CA PRO A 67 -13.15 -7.66 0.28
C PRO A 67 -14.13 -8.81 0.08
N LEU A 68 -13.63 -10.05 -0.11
CA LEU A 68 -14.50 -11.21 -0.28
C LEU A 68 -15.37 -11.46 0.96
N VAL A 69 -14.76 -11.44 2.16
CA VAL A 69 -15.47 -11.57 3.44
C VAL A 69 -16.46 -10.42 3.62
N GLY A 70 -16.02 -9.19 3.33
CA GLY A 70 -16.87 -8.00 3.45
C GLY A 70 -18.08 -8.01 2.50
N SER A 71 -17.92 -8.45 1.26
CA SER A 71 -19.01 -8.44 0.27
C SER A 71 -19.92 -9.66 0.34
N VAL A 72 -19.37 -10.86 0.65
CA VAL A 72 -20.14 -12.11 0.62
C VAL A 72 -20.88 -12.36 1.94
N LEU A 73 -20.29 -11.99 3.08
CA LEU A 73 -20.85 -12.31 4.39
C LEU A 73 -21.71 -11.19 4.99
N TRP A 74 -21.78 -10.02 4.35
CA TRP A 74 -22.61 -8.90 4.81
C TRP A 74 -24.12 -9.20 4.97
N PRO A 75 -24.79 -9.91 4.04
CA PRO A 75 -26.24 -10.11 4.14
C PRO A 75 -26.67 -11.18 5.17
N LEU A 76 -25.73 -11.73 5.94
CA LEU A 76 -26.01 -12.75 6.95
C LEU A 76 -26.30 -12.09 8.30
N ASP A 77 -27.12 -12.73 9.14
CA ASP A 77 -27.40 -12.33 10.54
C ASP A 77 -26.17 -12.38 11.47
N TRP A 78 -24.97 -12.43 10.90
CA TRP A 78 -23.69 -12.77 11.51
C TRP A 78 -22.85 -11.49 11.72
N CYS A 79 -23.51 -10.41 12.14
CA CYS A 79 -22.91 -9.09 12.28
C CYS A 79 -21.60 -9.11 13.11
N ARG A 80 -21.69 -9.63 14.34
CA ARG A 80 -20.57 -9.65 15.28
C ARG A 80 -19.36 -10.48 14.78
N PRO A 81 -19.52 -11.74 14.32
CA PRO A 81 -18.39 -12.51 13.81
C PRO A 81 -17.84 -11.95 12.50
N VAL A 82 -18.66 -11.39 11.61
CA VAL A 82 -18.19 -10.79 10.34
C VAL A 82 -17.36 -9.53 10.61
N VAL A 83 -17.82 -8.63 11.49
CA VAL A 83 -17.05 -7.46 11.91
C VAL A 83 -15.73 -7.88 12.55
N THR A 84 -15.77 -8.88 13.44
CA THR A 84 -14.56 -9.39 14.11
C THR A 84 -13.57 -10.00 13.10
N LEU A 85 -14.05 -10.83 12.18
CA LEU A 85 -13.23 -11.46 11.15
C LEU A 85 -12.61 -10.43 10.21
N THR A 86 -13.40 -9.44 9.78
CA THR A 86 -12.93 -8.35 8.92
C THR A 86 -11.85 -7.53 9.62
N ALA A 87 -12.03 -7.22 10.90
CA ALA A 87 -11.00 -6.53 11.71
C ALA A 87 -9.71 -7.36 11.82
N VAL A 88 -9.81 -8.67 12.06
CA VAL A 88 -8.64 -9.57 12.10
C VAL A 88 -7.90 -9.59 10.76
N LEU A 89 -8.61 -9.75 9.64
CA LEU A 89 -8.01 -9.72 8.31
C LEU A 89 -7.34 -8.37 8.01
N TYR A 90 -7.95 -7.27 8.44
CA TYR A 90 -7.38 -5.93 8.33
C TYR A 90 -6.07 -5.80 9.13
N PHE A 91 -6.02 -6.22 10.40
CA PHE A 91 -4.79 -6.20 11.21
C PHE A 91 -3.70 -7.09 10.64
N MET A 92 -4.05 -8.27 10.14
CA MET A 92 -3.10 -9.16 9.47
C MET A 92 -2.53 -8.50 8.22
N THR A 93 -3.36 -7.82 7.43
CA THR A 93 -2.93 -7.09 6.23
C THR A 93 -1.95 -5.98 6.58
N LEU A 94 -2.28 -5.13 7.56
CA LEU A 94 -1.38 -4.06 8.01
C LEU A 94 -0.04 -4.62 8.54
N THR A 95 -0.09 -5.71 9.30
CA THR A 95 1.12 -6.35 9.85
C THR A 95 2.02 -6.89 8.73
N VAL A 96 1.44 -7.52 7.71
CA VAL A 96 2.20 -8.03 6.55
C VAL A 96 2.79 -6.87 5.75
N ILE A 97 2.03 -5.79 5.52
CA ILE A 97 2.52 -4.58 4.86
C ILE A 97 3.71 -3.97 5.63
N ALA A 98 3.60 -3.84 6.95
CA ALA A 98 4.68 -3.37 7.82
C ALA A 98 5.94 -4.25 7.69
N ALA A 99 5.77 -5.57 7.67
CA ALA A 99 6.87 -6.52 7.47
C ALA A 99 7.52 -6.38 6.08
N VAL A 100 6.74 -6.19 5.01
CA VAL A 100 7.26 -5.93 3.66
C VAL A 100 8.12 -4.66 3.64
N TYR A 101 7.66 -3.57 4.26
CA TYR A 101 8.43 -2.33 4.33
C TYR A 101 9.74 -2.49 5.10
N ALA A 102 9.70 -3.15 6.26
CA ALA A 102 10.89 -3.44 7.06
C ALA A 102 11.91 -4.30 6.29
N LEU A 103 11.44 -5.33 5.57
CA LEU A 103 12.28 -6.18 4.73
C LEU A 103 12.91 -5.43 3.56
N ARG A 104 12.17 -4.50 2.93
CA ARG A 104 12.71 -3.66 1.84
C ARG A 104 13.85 -2.78 2.36
N ILE A 105 13.69 -2.15 3.52
CA ILE A 105 14.72 -1.31 4.11
C ILE A 105 15.93 -2.14 4.56
N TYR A 106 15.68 -3.33 5.11
CA TYR A 106 16.74 -4.28 5.41
C TYR A 106 17.59 -4.64 4.18
N ALA A 107 16.94 -4.85 3.03
CA ALA A 107 17.63 -5.15 1.78
C ALA A 107 18.40 -3.96 1.20
N LEU A 108 17.94 -2.73 1.42
CA LEU A 108 18.66 -1.52 1.00
C LEU A 108 19.94 -1.29 1.80
N TRP A 109 19.97 -1.67 3.09
CA TRP A 109 21.12 -1.50 3.97
C TRP A 109 22.08 -2.70 3.99
N GLN A 110 22.26 -3.37 2.85
CA GLN A 110 23.26 -4.44 2.72
C GLN A 110 24.68 -3.86 2.81
N GLY A 111 25.37 -4.14 3.93
CA GLY A 111 26.80 -3.80 4.11
C GLY A 111 27.15 -3.13 5.44
N THR A 112 26.14 -2.65 6.19
CA THR A 112 26.37 -2.00 7.49
C THR A 112 25.93 -2.90 8.66
N SER A 113 26.66 -2.87 9.78
CA SER A 113 26.31 -3.60 11.01
C SER A 113 24.95 -3.18 11.60
N PHE A 114 24.47 -1.97 11.30
CA PHE A 114 23.23 -1.40 11.83
C PHE A 114 21.95 -1.83 11.07
N LYS A 115 22.03 -2.71 10.08
CA LYS A 115 20.88 -3.09 9.22
C LYS A 115 19.66 -3.60 9.98
N TRP A 116 19.87 -4.33 11.08
CA TRP A 116 18.77 -4.88 11.89
C TRP A 116 18.06 -3.82 12.71
N ILE A 117 18.80 -2.81 13.20
CA ILE A 117 18.27 -1.73 14.01
C ILE A 117 17.32 -0.87 13.17
N PHE A 118 17.72 -0.50 11.94
CA PHE A 118 16.86 0.28 11.04
C PHE A 118 15.61 -0.49 10.61
N ALA A 119 15.74 -1.77 10.29
CA ALA A 119 14.59 -2.60 9.93
C ALA A 119 13.60 -2.75 11.10
N ALA A 120 14.11 -3.00 12.31
CA ALA A 120 13.30 -3.10 13.53
C ALA A 120 12.61 -1.76 13.88
N LEU A 121 13.33 -0.63 13.72
CA LEU A 121 12.77 0.70 13.94
C LEU A 121 11.61 0.98 12.99
N VAL A 122 11.78 0.71 11.69
CA VAL A 122 10.70 0.91 10.71
C VAL A 122 9.53 0.00 10.98
N PHE A 123 9.79 -1.26 11.34
CA PHE A 123 8.74 -2.20 11.71
C PHE A 123 7.95 -1.69 12.92
N ALA A 124 8.64 -1.26 13.99
CA ALA A 124 8.02 -0.72 15.20
C ALA A 124 7.17 0.53 14.91
N LEU A 125 7.70 1.47 14.10
CA LEU A 125 6.96 2.66 13.69
C LEU A 125 5.74 2.32 12.83
N SER A 126 5.86 1.32 11.95
CA SER A 126 4.74 0.84 11.11
C SER A 126 3.70 0.06 11.91
N PHE A 127 4.05 -0.45 13.09
CA PHE A 127 3.15 -1.19 13.97
C PHE A 127 2.29 -0.27 14.85
N VAL A 128 2.67 1.00 15.03
CA VAL A 128 1.88 2.00 15.76
C VAL A 128 0.42 2.07 15.28
N PRO A 129 0.12 2.25 13.96
CA PRO A 129 -1.27 2.26 13.49
C PRO A 129 -2.01 0.94 13.72
N VAL A 130 -1.31 -0.19 13.74
CA VAL A 130 -1.90 -1.50 14.07
C VAL A 130 -2.36 -1.50 15.52
N ALA A 131 -1.48 -1.09 16.44
CA ALA A 131 -1.79 -1.03 17.86
C ALA A 131 -2.93 -0.06 18.17
N THR A 132 -2.94 1.14 17.56
CA THR A 132 -4.02 2.12 17.75
C THR A 132 -5.35 1.62 17.21
N ASN A 133 -5.35 0.94 16.06
CA ASN A 133 -6.58 0.39 15.48
C ASN A 133 -7.10 -0.81 16.28
N ILE A 134 -6.22 -1.66 16.83
CA ILE A 134 -6.62 -2.75 17.75
C ILE A 134 -7.26 -2.15 19.00
N PHE A 135 -6.64 -1.12 19.58
CA PHE A 135 -7.19 -0.44 20.75
C PHE A 135 -8.58 0.13 20.44
N ALA A 136 -8.74 0.85 19.33
CA ALA A 136 -10.03 1.34 18.88
C ALA A 136 -11.06 0.20 18.75
N GLN A 137 -10.69 -0.91 18.11
CA GLN A 137 -11.58 -2.06 17.90
C GLN A 137 -12.01 -2.73 19.21
N VAL A 138 -11.13 -2.87 20.19
CA VAL A 138 -11.47 -3.45 21.51
C VAL A 138 -12.50 -2.57 22.25
N HIS A 139 -12.50 -1.26 21.98
CA HIS A 139 -13.46 -0.31 22.52
C HIS A 139 -14.69 -0.10 21.63
N THR A 140 -14.79 -0.76 20.47
CA THR A 140 -15.99 -0.65 19.63
C THR A 140 -17.12 -1.54 20.16
N VAL A 141 -18.31 -0.95 20.30
CA VAL A 141 -19.57 -1.65 20.53
C VAL A 141 -20.28 -1.75 19.18
N THR A 142 -20.82 -2.93 18.90
CA THR A 142 -21.58 -3.20 17.67
C THR A 142 -23.05 -3.28 18.02
N GLU A 143 -23.85 -2.47 17.34
CA GLU A 143 -25.32 -2.49 17.44
C GLU A 143 -25.87 -2.88 16.07
N VAL A 144 -26.86 -3.76 16.08
CA VAL A 144 -27.53 -4.20 14.87
C VAL A 144 -28.72 -3.28 14.66
N ASP A 145 -28.64 -2.43 13.63
CA ASP A 145 -29.73 -1.56 13.25
C ASP A 145 -30.50 -2.18 12.08
N SER A 146 -31.81 -2.34 12.30
CA SER A 146 -32.73 -2.85 11.28
C SER A 146 -33.38 -1.67 10.58
N ILE A 147 -32.73 -1.15 9.53
CA ILE A 147 -33.30 -0.09 8.69
C ILE A 147 -34.04 -0.78 7.53
N GLY A 148 -35.29 -1.19 7.79
CA GLY A 148 -36.12 -1.91 6.81
C GLY A 148 -35.62 -3.34 6.52
N PRO A 149 -35.61 -3.82 5.26
CA PRO A 149 -35.18 -5.17 4.91
C PRO A 149 -33.65 -5.36 4.92
N LEU A 150 -32.88 -4.28 5.09
CA LEU A 150 -31.43 -4.32 5.11
C LEU A 150 -30.95 -4.39 6.57
N LEU A 151 -30.23 -5.46 6.91
CA LEU A 151 -29.46 -5.49 8.14
C LEU A 151 -28.22 -4.61 7.97
N ASN A 152 -28.06 -3.61 8.84
CA ASN A 152 -26.84 -2.83 8.92
C ASN A 152 -26.14 -3.05 10.27
N CYS A 153 -24.81 -3.09 10.23
CA CYS A 153 -23.94 -3.28 11.37
C CYS A 153 -23.26 -1.96 11.70
N ASN A 154 -23.80 -1.24 12.68
CA ASN A 154 -23.19 0.00 13.13
C ASN A 154 -22.19 -0.28 14.25
N ALA A 155 -21.01 0.32 14.13
CA ALA A 155 -19.94 0.18 15.11
C ALA A 155 -19.60 1.57 15.67
N TRP A 156 -19.66 1.71 16.98
CA TRP A 156 -19.40 2.96 17.69
C TRP A 156 -18.29 2.75 18.69
N ILE A 157 -17.35 3.70 18.79
CA ILE A 157 -16.30 3.65 19.82
C ILE A 157 -16.94 4.04 21.14
N ASN A 158 -16.95 3.12 22.10
CA ASN A 158 -17.39 3.41 23.46
C ASN A 158 -16.30 4.23 24.15
N ALA A 159 -16.37 5.55 23.97
CA ALA A 159 -15.50 6.48 24.67
C ALA A 159 -15.93 6.49 26.15
N PRO A 160 -15.00 6.24 27.10
CA PRO A 160 -15.33 6.33 28.51
C PRO A 160 -15.88 7.74 28.80
N ALA A 161 -16.96 7.83 29.58
CA ALA A 161 -17.67 9.09 29.86
C ALA A 161 -16.72 10.25 30.28
N LYS A 162 -15.63 9.90 30.97
CA LYS A 162 -14.59 10.83 31.41
C LYS A 162 -13.92 11.61 30.27
N LEU A 163 -13.84 11.04 29.06
CA LEU A 163 -13.27 11.72 27.89
C LEU A 163 -14.27 12.69 27.24
N ASN A 164 -15.57 12.46 27.39
CA ASN A 164 -16.61 13.33 26.84
C ASN A 164 -16.82 14.59 27.71
N GLU A 165 -16.64 14.47 29.03
CA GLU A 165 -16.79 15.60 29.95
C GLU A 165 -15.70 16.66 29.77
N ASP A 166 -14.46 16.25 29.46
CA ASP A 166 -13.35 17.19 29.26
C ASP A 166 -13.36 17.87 27.87
N ALA A 167 -14.03 17.26 26.88
CA ALA A 167 -14.08 17.76 25.50
C ALA A 167 -15.24 18.72 25.25
N LEU A 168 -16.31 18.65 26.04
CA LEU A 168 -17.42 19.59 25.95
C LEU A 168 -17.08 20.83 26.79
N PRO A 169 -16.90 22.02 26.18
CA PRO A 169 -16.74 23.23 26.95
C PRO A 169 -17.97 23.38 27.84
N ASP A 170 -17.71 23.41 29.16
CA ASP A 170 -18.71 23.53 30.21
C ASP A 170 -19.85 24.46 29.75
N PRO A 171 -21.10 23.98 29.69
CA PRO A 171 -22.23 24.80 29.27
C PRO A 171 -22.36 26.09 30.11
N GLU A 172 -21.80 26.11 31.33
CA GLU A 172 -21.73 27.30 32.18
C GLU A 172 -20.79 28.39 31.59
N GLN A 173 -19.71 28.02 30.91
CA GLN A 173 -18.86 28.97 30.19
C GLN A 173 -19.55 29.57 28.96
N ARG A 174 -20.46 28.82 28.32
CA ARG A 174 -21.25 29.33 27.19
C ARG A 174 -22.24 30.41 27.62
N HIS A 175 -22.80 30.30 28.83
CA HIS A 175 -23.66 31.34 29.40
C HIS A 175 -22.88 32.56 29.90
N ARG A 176 -21.67 32.40 30.45
CA ARG A 176 -20.84 33.55 30.87
C ARG A 176 -20.34 34.40 29.70
N ARG A 177 -20.08 33.81 28.52
CA ARG A 177 -19.68 34.60 27.33
C ARG A 177 -20.83 35.35 26.65
N ARG A 178 -22.09 35.04 26.98
CA ARG A 178 -23.27 35.72 26.40
C ARG A 178 -23.88 36.80 27.30
N ARG A 179 -23.33 37.09 28.48
CA ARG A 179 -23.77 38.28 29.21
C ARG A 179 -23.20 39.53 28.53
N PRO A 180 -24.03 40.38 27.91
CA PRO A 180 -23.57 41.66 27.40
C PRO A 180 -22.98 42.44 28.58
N ARG A 181 -21.77 42.98 28.42
CA ARG A 181 -21.23 43.93 29.39
C ARG A 181 -22.24 45.09 29.50
N PRO A 182 -22.78 45.37 30.70
CA PRO A 182 -23.61 46.55 30.88
C PRO A 182 -22.71 47.77 30.63
N GLY A 183 -23.02 48.54 29.57
CA GLY A 183 -22.29 49.76 29.22
C GLY A 183 -21.70 49.84 27.82
N ALA A 184 -21.81 48.79 26.98
CA ALA A 184 -21.42 48.91 25.57
C ALA A 184 -22.53 49.61 24.77
N HIS A 185 -22.41 50.94 24.64
CA HIS A 185 -23.26 51.74 23.76
C HIS A 185 -23.21 51.21 22.33
N VAL A 186 -24.39 50.96 21.78
CA VAL A 186 -24.63 50.56 20.39
C VAL A 186 -24.22 51.70 19.47
N GLY A 187 -23.07 51.52 18.84
CA GLY A 187 -22.51 52.44 17.85
C GLY A 187 -21.37 51.75 17.11
N GLN A 188 -21.65 50.58 16.52
CA GLN A 188 -20.63 49.79 15.83
C GLN A 188 -20.65 50.10 14.34
N VAL A 189 -19.81 51.07 13.98
CA VAL A 189 -19.20 51.21 12.65
C VAL A 189 -18.57 49.85 12.30
N VAL A 190 -18.95 49.30 11.14
CA VAL A 190 -18.31 48.12 10.55
C VAL A 190 -16.84 48.45 10.31
N PRO A 191 -15.87 47.83 11.02
CA PRO A 191 -14.48 48.07 10.74
C PRO A 191 -14.15 47.47 9.37
N ALA A 192 -13.62 48.31 8.48
CA ALA A 192 -13.11 47.89 7.19
C ALA A 192 -12.11 46.75 7.39
N VAL A 193 -12.31 45.68 6.61
CA VAL A 193 -11.43 44.52 6.58
C VAL A 193 -10.01 44.98 6.21
N PRO A 194 -8.99 44.73 7.06
CA PRO A 194 -7.62 45.10 6.72
C PRO A 194 -7.16 44.31 5.48
N PRO A 195 -6.45 44.97 4.53
CA PRO A 195 -6.04 44.37 3.25
C PRO A 195 -5.15 43.13 3.40
N ASP A 196 -4.63 42.88 4.60
CA ASP A 196 -3.68 41.80 4.91
C ASP A 196 -4.37 40.43 5.10
N ALA A 197 -5.70 40.41 5.31
CA ALA A 197 -6.48 39.17 5.44
C ALA A 197 -6.61 38.42 4.10
N ALA A 198 -6.66 39.15 2.98
CA ALA A 198 -6.66 38.56 1.64
C ALA A 198 -5.32 37.87 1.31
N ALA A 199 -4.20 38.43 1.79
CA ALA A 199 -2.88 37.83 1.61
C ALA A 199 -2.70 36.53 2.41
N ARG A 200 -3.30 36.42 3.60
CA ARG A 200 -3.28 35.19 4.41
C ARG A 200 -4.13 34.07 3.83
N LEU A 201 -5.28 34.39 3.23
CA LEU A 201 -6.09 33.41 2.49
C LEU A 201 -5.40 32.95 1.19
N ALA A 202 -4.63 33.82 0.53
CA ALA A 202 -3.81 33.43 -0.62
C ALA A 202 -2.62 32.51 -0.24
N PHE A 203 -2.09 32.60 0.99
CA PHE A 203 -1.02 31.72 1.47
C PHE A 203 -1.54 30.31 1.80
N VAL A 204 -2.72 30.20 2.42
CA VAL A 204 -3.34 28.88 2.72
C VAL A 204 -3.74 28.15 1.44
N ARG A 205 -4.18 28.87 0.39
CA ARG A 205 -4.48 28.28 -0.93
C ARG A 205 -3.23 27.77 -1.67
N ARG A 206 -2.03 28.22 -1.30
CA ARG A 206 -0.77 27.82 -1.94
C ARG A 206 -0.21 26.50 -1.39
N HIS A 207 -0.82 25.96 -0.34
CA HIS A 207 -0.44 24.70 0.30
C HIS A 207 -1.58 23.66 0.27
N ASP A 208 -2.44 23.70 -0.75
CA ASP A 208 -3.38 22.61 -1.01
C ASP A 208 -2.64 21.43 -1.68
N PRO A 209 -2.45 20.29 -0.98
CA PRO A 209 -1.73 19.13 -1.52
C PRO A 209 -2.42 18.51 -2.75
N THR A 210 -3.68 18.84 -3.02
CA THR A 210 -4.42 18.38 -4.20
C THR A 210 -3.90 18.99 -5.50
N SER A 211 -3.45 20.25 -5.48
CA SER A 211 -2.93 20.95 -6.68
C SER A 211 -1.67 20.31 -7.28
N ARG A 212 -0.87 19.61 -6.45
CA ARG A 212 0.31 18.88 -6.90
C ARG A 212 -0.06 17.61 -7.67
N TRP A 213 -1.19 17.00 -7.32
CA TRP A 213 -1.72 15.82 -8.02
C TRP A 213 -2.39 16.20 -9.33
N ASP A 214 -3.01 17.37 -9.44
CA ASP A 214 -3.57 17.86 -10.71
C ASP A 214 -2.52 18.04 -11.81
N ALA A 215 -1.29 18.42 -11.46
CA ALA A 215 -0.20 18.53 -12.41
C ALA A 215 0.31 17.15 -12.88
N VAL A 216 0.26 16.15 -12.00
CA VAL A 216 0.62 14.76 -12.31
C VAL A 216 -0.47 14.10 -13.15
N LEU A 217 -1.74 14.31 -12.81
CA LEU A 217 -2.90 13.82 -13.55
C LEU A 217 -2.99 14.47 -14.93
N ARG A 218 -2.69 15.77 -15.07
CA ARG A 218 -2.60 16.43 -16.39
C ARG A 218 -1.46 15.90 -17.26
N ARG A 219 -0.34 15.51 -16.67
CA ARG A 219 0.73 14.79 -17.41
C ARG A 219 0.32 13.38 -17.81
N ALA A 220 -0.42 12.68 -16.97
CA ALA A 220 -0.93 11.34 -17.27
C ALA A 220 -2.05 11.37 -18.35
N ALA A 221 -2.85 12.44 -18.39
CA ALA A 221 -3.94 12.64 -19.34
C ALA A 221 -3.50 13.04 -20.77
N GLY A 222 -2.21 13.01 -21.07
CA GLY A 222 -1.74 12.95 -22.47
C GLY A 222 -1.72 14.28 -23.25
N HIS A 223 -1.55 15.43 -22.59
CA HIS A 223 -1.48 16.72 -23.30
C HIS A 223 -0.08 17.24 -23.63
N GLU A 224 0.99 16.52 -23.31
CA GLU A 224 2.36 16.87 -23.73
C GLU A 224 3.01 15.70 -24.48
N HIS A 225 3.13 15.84 -25.80
CA HIS A 225 3.96 14.95 -26.62
C HIS A 225 5.42 15.10 -26.18
N PRO A 226 6.09 14.02 -25.73
CA PRO A 226 7.52 14.09 -25.43
C PRO A 226 8.31 14.32 -26.73
N PRO A 227 9.40 15.11 -26.69
CA PRO A 227 10.24 15.34 -27.85
C PRO A 227 10.81 14.02 -28.39
N ALA A 228 10.72 13.86 -29.71
CA ALA A 228 10.98 12.60 -30.43
C ALA A 228 12.40 12.01 -30.21
N ASP A 229 13.34 12.79 -29.71
CA ASP A 229 14.73 12.37 -29.54
C ASP A 229 14.97 11.40 -28.37
N HIS A 230 14.07 11.33 -27.39
CA HIS A 230 14.28 10.47 -26.22
C HIS A 230 13.95 8.98 -26.48
N LEU A 231 13.08 8.70 -27.46
CA LEU A 231 12.65 7.34 -27.81
C LEU A 231 13.73 6.53 -28.53
N HIS A 232 14.67 7.20 -29.22
CA HIS A 232 15.74 6.51 -29.95
C HIS A 232 16.85 5.99 -29.03
N ARG A 233 17.06 6.66 -27.88
CA ARG A 233 18.08 6.28 -26.88
C ARG A 233 17.64 5.12 -26.00
N GLU A 234 16.36 4.98 -25.67
CA GLU A 234 15.87 3.82 -24.91
C GLU A 234 15.80 2.53 -25.74
N ARG A 235 15.46 2.62 -27.03
CA ARG A 235 15.44 1.45 -27.92
C ARG A 235 16.83 0.84 -28.11
N SER A 236 17.90 1.64 -28.08
CA SER A 236 19.28 1.14 -28.18
C SER A 236 19.76 0.45 -26.88
N LEU A 237 19.30 0.90 -25.71
CA LEU A 237 19.61 0.29 -24.42
C LEU A 237 18.85 -1.03 -24.19
N ARG A 238 17.57 -1.12 -24.59
CA ARG A 238 16.81 -2.38 -24.50
C ARG A 238 17.39 -3.49 -25.40
N ARG A 239 17.89 -3.18 -26.59
CA ARG A 239 18.54 -4.18 -27.47
C ARG A 239 19.84 -4.75 -26.91
N ARG A 240 20.55 -4.04 -26.01
CA ARG A 240 21.76 -4.57 -25.36
C ARG A 240 21.46 -5.49 -24.17
N ARG A 241 20.33 -5.31 -23.46
CA ARG A 241 19.99 -6.18 -22.32
C ARG A 241 19.51 -7.58 -22.71
N HIS A 242 18.87 -7.74 -23.88
CA HIS A 242 18.36 -9.05 -24.31
C HIS A 242 19.45 -10.02 -24.83
N ARG A 243 20.70 -9.59 -25.06
CA ARG A 243 21.77 -10.49 -25.51
C ARG A 243 22.51 -11.24 -24.39
N CYS A 244 22.27 -10.93 -23.12
CA CYS A 244 22.96 -11.59 -22.00
C CYS A 244 22.07 -12.49 -21.12
N SER A 245 20.80 -12.65 -21.48
CA SER A 245 19.86 -13.53 -20.77
C SER A 245 19.61 -14.81 -21.57
N ALA A 246 20.69 -15.54 -21.90
CA ALA A 246 20.55 -16.93 -22.31
C ALA A 246 20.42 -17.79 -21.04
N PRO A 247 19.46 -18.74 -20.99
CA PRO A 247 19.21 -19.55 -19.81
C PRO A 247 20.40 -20.50 -19.57
N ILE A 248 20.98 -20.41 -18.37
CA ILE A 248 21.95 -21.38 -17.86
C ILE A 248 21.16 -22.62 -17.44
N HIS A 249 20.73 -23.42 -18.42
CA HIS A 249 20.22 -24.77 -18.16
C HIS A 249 21.40 -25.72 -17.95
N ALA A 250 21.63 -26.03 -16.68
CA ALA A 250 21.94 -27.35 -16.13
C ALA A 250 22.56 -28.39 -17.08
N SER A 251 23.88 -28.40 -17.18
CA SER A 251 24.66 -29.51 -17.76
C SER A 251 25.63 -30.11 -16.74
N ARG A 252 25.16 -30.35 -15.50
CA ARG A 252 26.01 -30.89 -14.42
C ARG A 252 25.28 -31.89 -13.54
N ALA A 253 24.91 -33.03 -14.11
CA ALA A 253 24.67 -34.28 -13.38
C ALA A 253 24.53 -35.46 -14.36
N ARG A 254 25.66 -36.08 -14.72
CA ARG A 254 25.78 -37.51 -15.08
C ARG A 254 27.25 -37.78 -15.42
N ALA A 255 28.03 -38.02 -14.39
CA ALA A 255 29.35 -38.61 -14.50
C ALA A 255 29.59 -39.46 -13.25
N ALA A 256 28.90 -40.60 -13.19
CA ALA A 256 29.28 -41.74 -12.36
C ALA A 256 28.52 -42.96 -12.88
N LEU A 257 29.26 -44.06 -13.07
CA LEU A 257 28.84 -45.41 -13.47
C LEU A 257 28.54 -45.60 -14.96
N HIS A 258 29.59 -45.84 -15.74
CA HIS A 258 29.89 -47.17 -16.28
C HIS A 258 31.33 -47.18 -16.80
N ALA A 259 32.10 -48.13 -16.30
CA ALA A 259 33.45 -48.41 -16.77
C ALA A 259 33.37 -49.35 -17.98
N GLU A 260 34.00 -48.96 -19.08
CA GLU A 260 34.55 -49.90 -20.06
C GLU A 260 35.76 -49.24 -20.76
N PRO A 261 36.88 -49.94 -20.96
CA PRO A 261 38.06 -49.38 -21.63
C PRO A 261 38.13 -49.85 -23.09
N ALA A 262 38.07 -48.92 -24.04
CA ALA A 262 38.50 -49.19 -25.41
C ALA A 262 39.09 -47.96 -26.11
N LEU A 263 40.39 -48.07 -26.31
CA LEU A 263 41.26 -47.55 -27.38
C LEU A 263 40.75 -46.48 -28.37
N VAL A 264 41.58 -45.43 -28.47
CA VAL A 264 42.10 -44.75 -29.68
C VAL A 264 41.15 -43.82 -30.47
N GLY A 265 41.58 -42.55 -30.52
CA GLY A 265 41.24 -41.62 -31.61
C GLY A 265 41.38 -40.15 -31.20
N PRO A 266 42.40 -39.41 -31.69
CA PRO A 266 42.51 -37.97 -31.48
C PRO A 266 41.67 -37.25 -32.54
N ALA A 267 40.63 -36.56 -32.11
CA ALA A 267 39.87 -35.67 -32.98
C ALA A 267 39.70 -34.31 -32.28
N ASP A 268 40.50 -33.36 -32.77
CA ASP A 268 40.32 -31.93 -32.62
C ASP A 268 38.86 -31.51 -32.77
N ARG A 269 38.31 -30.79 -31.78
CA ARG A 269 37.51 -29.59 -32.08
C ARG A 269 37.65 -28.49 -31.03
N PRO A 270 37.68 -27.21 -31.44
CA PRO A 270 38.08 -26.10 -30.62
C PRO A 270 36.94 -25.12 -30.27
N LEU A 271 37.26 -24.20 -29.35
CA LEU A 271 36.77 -22.82 -29.30
C LEU A 271 35.26 -22.56 -29.13
N GLN A 272 34.73 -22.76 -27.91
CA GLN A 272 33.54 -21.99 -27.49
C GLN A 272 33.50 -21.70 -25.99
N ARG A 273 34.66 -21.33 -25.42
CA ARG A 273 34.78 -21.02 -23.99
C ARG A 273 35.58 -19.75 -23.65
N ARG A 274 35.77 -18.84 -24.61
CA ARG A 274 36.52 -17.58 -24.40
C ARG A 274 35.65 -16.30 -24.28
N GLY A 275 34.32 -16.42 -24.26
CA GLY A 275 33.42 -15.26 -24.26
C GLY A 275 33.15 -14.60 -22.89
N CYS A 276 33.19 -15.36 -21.78
CA CYS A 276 32.76 -14.83 -20.47
C CYS A 276 33.90 -14.56 -19.47
N GLU A 277 35.14 -14.88 -19.82
CA GLU A 277 36.28 -14.68 -18.91
C GLU A 277 36.89 -13.27 -19.00
N HIS A 278 36.63 -12.56 -20.11
CA HIS A 278 37.18 -11.21 -20.28
C HIS A 278 36.51 -10.16 -19.39
N GLU A 279 35.21 -10.31 -19.09
CA GLU A 279 34.45 -9.33 -18.29
C GLU A 279 34.71 -9.44 -16.78
N ARG A 280 35.23 -10.59 -16.30
CA ARG A 280 35.70 -10.71 -14.90
C ARG A 280 37.03 -9.99 -14.66
N ARG A 281 37.87 -9.81 -15.69
CA ARG A 281 39.15 -9.09 -15.56
C ARG A 281 38.96 -7.57 -15.54
N THR A 282 38.01 -7.01 -16.31
CA THR A 282 37.74 -5.57 -16.29
C THR A 282 37.08 -5.09 -14.98
N ARG A 283 36.23 -5.90 -14.34
CA ARG A 283 35.64 -5.52 -13.04
C ARG A 283 36.65 -5.48 -11.88
N ARG A 284 37.73 -6.28 -11.93
CA ARG A 284 38.78 -6.22 -10.90
C ARG A 284 39.72 -5.01 -11.07
N ALA A 285 39.88 -4.48 -12.27
CA ALA A 285 40.71 -3.30 -12.51
C ALA A 285 40.05 -1.99 -12.00
N LEU A 286 38.72 -1.91 -11.96
CA LEU A 286 38.00 -0.71 -11.51
C LEU A 286 37.76 -0.66 -9.99
N SER A 287 37.81 -1.80 -9.29
CA SER A 287 37.61 -1.86 -7.83
C SER A 287 38.85 -1.49 -7.01
N GLY A 288 40.01 -1.29 -7.65
CA GLY A 288 41.28 -1.01 -6.96
C GLY A 288 41.60 0.48 -6.72
N ARG A 289 40.75 1.42 -7.16
CA ARG A 289 41.13 2.85 -7.24
C ARG A 289 40.43 3.79 -6.24
N THR A 290 39.70 3.27 -5.25
CA THR A 290 38.93 4.10 -4.30
C THR A 290 39.30 3.87 -2.82
N ARG A 291 40.58 3.62 -2.51
CA ARG A 291 41.12 3.76 -1.15
C ARG A 291 42.25 4.79 -1.18
N GLY A 292 41.95 5.99 -0.71
CA GLY A 292 42.91 7.06 -0.54
C GLY A 292 42.29 8.41 -0.82
N TYR A 293 41.46 8.90 0.11
CA TYR A 293 41.29 10.30 0.51
C TYR A 293 40.55 10.30 1.85
#